data_AF-A0A429RZK8-F1
#
_entry.id   AF-A0A429RZK8-F1
#
_cell.length_a   1.000
_cell.length_b   1.000
_cell.length_c   1.000
_cell.angle_alpha   90.00
_cell.angle_beta   90.00
_cell.angle_gamma   90.00
#
_symmetry.space_group_name_H-M   'P 1'
#
loop_
_entity.id
_entity.type
_entity.pdbx_description
1 polymer ?
#
loop_
_entity_poly.entity_id
_entity_poly.type
_entity_poly.pdbx_seq_one_letter_code
_entity_poly.pdbx_strand_id
1 'polypeptide(L)'
;MTTTTTTTTAATAPGAEQLLKAGAVLPVGTPDAGPSAVDLTARAYRHPALPEGRVVVRLAAAELGPAEDLAAGFLGLVPDAAEPPVVGLGQRQALGFPEWVLVHHPEDGHHALAVVPELDRVARQAKNKPKAALDACHELAGRLAAAVPHFLPVFYEQAARLFLAVENTTYAAQLFGRARDAEAQHGLAVDEDRLDAVFLEFALVGALPVKVLTGYAKALSARVGPEEAHARFVRLCVRRTAGGLPPSAQAATELRRLARAAGITGNRAEQDYLAELLPLPATLRAAYGWWKAHRTALIALARREPAVRGTLLELMPPGGDGDLTDLWLEVLEESGATASLVDAGLPAEERCTDGTSGWLERFHAARHGGWGRRPSLPALLDLVERAADRLRAEASAPDRETGLRIGVQDVDLLDLLLSLGIPVADPEEDGAKQRRHHRDRNMNLADWAAGDARRDLVALAADRRFRPAFQRAAYAFNDAHTGADAMRRIAAAPGGRTMLTEWMQEVAARSTA
;
A
#
# COMPACT_ATOMS: atom_id res chain seq x y z
N MET A 1 -0.03 10.84 47.20
CA MET A 1 -0.94 11.55 46.28
C MET A 1 -0.21 11.67 44.95
N THR A 2 -0.48 10.71 44.08
CA THR A 2 0.19 10.51 42.79
C THR A 2 -0.70 11.14 41.72
N THR A 3 -0.23 12.23 41.13
CA THR A 3 -0.92 12.93 40.03
C THR A 3 -0.55 12.26 38.71
N THR A 4 -1.45 11.41 38.21
CA THR A 4 -1.37 10.82 36.89
C THR A 4 -1.74 11.89 35.87
N THR A 5 -0.78 12.33 35.05
CA THR A 5 -1.03 13.24 33.93
C THR A 5 -1.33 12.39 32.70
N THR A 6 -2.60 12.31 32.31
CA THR A 6 -3.03 11.67 31.07
C THR A 6 -2.77 12.62 29.92
N THR A 7 -1.75 12.34 29.11
CA THR A 7 -1.49 13.05 27.86
C THR A 7 -2.55 12.61 26.83
N THR A 8 -3.61 13.39 26.69
CA THR A 8 -4.56 13.26 25.58
C THR A 8 -3.87 13.75 24.31
N THR A 9 -3.51 12.82 23.44
CA THR A 9 -3.10 13.09 22.06
C THR A 9 -4.23 13.86 21.37
N ALA A 10 -4.02 15.14 21.08
CA ALA A 10 -4.95 15.93 20.29
C ALA A 10 -4.95 15.36 18.86
N ALA A 11 -5.99 14.59 18.53
CA ALA A 11 -6.26 14.19 17.15
C ALA A 11 -6.50 15.45 16.33
N THR A 12 -5.66 15.71 15.35
CA THR A 12 -5.87 16.74 14.33
C THR A 12 -7.27 16.56 13.76
N ALA A 13 -8.11 17.59 13.81
CA ALA A 13 -9.46 17.51 13.27
C ALA A 13 -9.38 17.08 11.79
N PRO A 14 -10.18 16.09 11.35
CA PRO A 14 -10.16 15.65 9.96
C PRO A 14 -10.47 16.83 9.03
N GLY A 15 -9.71 16.95 7.94
CA GLY A 15 -9.90 18.03 6.96
C GLY A 15 -11.28 17.96 6.30
N ALA A 16 -11.76 19.08 5.74
CA ALA A 16 -13.10 19.20 5.14
C ALA A 16 -13.38 18.08 4.10
N GLU A 17 -12.41 17.77 3.24
CA GLU A 17 -12.53 16.67 2.28
C GLU A 17 -12.69 15.28 2.94
N GLN A 18 -12.02 15.02 4.07
CA GLN A 18 -12.17 13.76 4.82
C GLN A 18 -13.53 13.66 5.50
N LEU A 19 -14.06 14.77 6.01
CA LEU A 19 -15.40 14.84 6.58
C LEU A 19 -16.47 14.54 5.52
N LEU A 20 -16.35 15.10 4.32
CA LEU A 20 -17.25 14.79 3.20
C LEU A 20 -17.21 13.31 2.82
N LYS A 21 -16.00 12.73 2.70
CA LYS A 21 -15.84 11.28 2.44
C LYS A 21 -16.46 10.39 3.51
N ALA A 22 -16.57 10.89 4.74
CA ALA A 22 -17.24 10.22 5.86
C ALA A 22 -18.76 10.44 5.88
N GLY A 23 -19.33 11.16 4.91
CA GLY A 23 -20.77 11.43 4.78
C GLY A 23 -21.26 12.67 5.53
N ALA A 24 -20.37 13.57 5.96
CA ALA A 24 -20.78 14.84 6.55
C ALA A 24 -21.45 15.75 5.52
N VAL A 25 -22.40 16.57 5.98
CA VAL A 25 -22.89 17.74 5.23
C VAL A 25 -22.15 18.96 5.75
N LEU A 26 -21.36 19.61 4.91
CA LEU A 26 -20.58 20.78 5.30
C LEU A 26 -21.36 22.07 5.07
N PRO A 27 -21.06 23.16 5.80
CA PRO A 27 -21.58 24.47 5.48
C PRO A 27 -21.25 24.89 4.04
N VAL A 28 -22.16 25.62 3.41
CA VAL A 28 -21.93 26.22 2.08
C VAL A 28 -20.71 27.12 2.14
N GLY A 29 -19.83 27.02 1.13
CA GLY A 29 -18.60 27.82 1.05
C GLY A 29 -17.46 27.34 1.95
N THR A 30 -17.51 26.11 2.49
CA THR A 30 -16.40 25.53 3.25
C THR A 30 -15.13 25.48 2.38
N PRO A 31 -14.02 26.13 2.78
CA PRO A 31 -12.77 26.07 2.04
C PRO A 31 -12.18 24.66 2.07
N ASP A 32 -11.41 24.30 1.04
CA ASP A 32 -10.73 23.00 0.94
C ASP A 32 -11.65 21.76 1.02
N ALA A 33 -12.94 21.93 0.70
CA ALA A 33 -13.90 20.83 0.60
C ALA A 33 -13.60 19.85 -0.57
N GLY A 34 -12.69 20.24 -1.47
CA GLY A 34 -12.24 19.45 -2.60
C GLY A 34 -13.21 19.48 -3.80
N PRO A 35 -12.76 18.97 -4.97
CA PRO A 35 -13.52 19.03 -6.22
C PRO A 35 -14.76 18.13 -6.25
N SER A 36 -14.92 17.24 -5.26
CA SER A 36 -16.08 16.37 -5.10
C SER A 36 -17.20 16.99 -4.26
N ALA A 37 -17.01 18.19 -3.71
CA ALA A 37 -18.04 18.89 -2.95
C ALA A 37 -19.08 19.52 -3.91
N VAL A 38 -20.36 19.21 -3.71
CA VAL A 38 -21.47 19.74 -4.52
C VAL A 38 -22.57 20.25 -3.62
N ASP A 39 -23.33 21.24 -4.10
CA ASP A 39 -24.49 21.75 -3.38
C ASP A 39 -25.50 20.63 -3.12
N LEU A 40 -25.89 20.48 -1.85
CA LEU A 40 -26.91 19.55 -1.40
C LEU A 40 -28.21 20.34 -1.21
N THR A 41 -29.26 19.92 -1.89
CA THR A 41 -30.58 20.57 -1.86
C THR A 41 -31.57 19.75 -1.03
N ALA A 42 -32.46 20.43 -0.31
CA ALA A 42 -33.58 19.79 0.38
C ALA A 42 -34.85 19.90 -0.46
N ARG A 43 -35.32 18.76 -0.97
CA ARG A 43 -36.49 18.66 -1.85
C ARG A 43 -37.70 18.17 -1.08
N ALA A 44 -38.78 18.92 -1.13
CA ALA A 44 -40.00 18.67 -0.38
C ALA A 44 -41.09 18.09 -1.28
N TYR A 45 -41.76 17.03 -0.81
CA TYR A 45 -42.81 16.33 -1.54
C TYR A 45 -44.04 16.08 -0.68
N ARG A 46 -45.21 16.05 -1.33
CA ARG A 46 -46.51 15.71 -0.72
C ARG A 46 -47.11 14.49 -1.41
N HIS A 47 -47.86 13.67 -0.67
CA HIS A 47 -48.57 12.54 -1.24
C HIS A 47 -50.02 12.52 -0.75
N PRO A 48 -51.02 12.32 -1.62
CA PRO A 48 -52.45 12.32 -1.22
C PRO A 48 -52.82 11.31 -0.13
N ALA A 49 -52.09 10.18 -0.06
CA ALA A 49 -52.29 9.15 0.97
C ALA A 49 -51.57 9.43 2.31
N LEU A 50 -50.77 10.50 2.42
CA LEU A 50 -50.18 10.92 3.68
C LEU A 50 -51.13 11.89 4.41
N PRO A 51 -51.14 11.92 5.76
CA PRO A 51 -51.93 12.88 6.51
C PRO A 51 -51.67 14.32 6.07
N GLU A 52 -52.72 15.13 6.09
CA GLU A 52 -52.66 16.53 5.68
C GLU A 52 -51.57 17.29 6.45
N GLY A 53 -50.75 18.05 5.72
CA GLY A 53 -49.60 18.78 6.26
C GLY A 53 -48.30 17.96 6.39
N ARG A 54 -48.30 16.64 6.17
CA ARG A 54 -47.07 15.84 6.19
C ARG A 54 -46.29 15.99 4.89
N VAL A 55 -45.01 16.36 5.02
CA VAL A 55 -44.07 16.55 3.91
C VAL A 55 -42.95 15.52 4.02
N VAL A 56 -42.60 14.91 2.89
CA VAL A 56 -41.39 14.08 2.75
C VAL A 56 -40.27 14.96 2.24
N VAL A 57 -39.16 15.03 2.96
CA VAL A 57 -37.97 15.78 2.52
C VAL A 57 -36.87 14.80 2.14
N ARG A 58 -36.32 14.96 0.94
CA ARG A 58 -35.13 14.22 0.48
C ARG A 58 -33.98 15.18 0.24
N LEU A 59 -32.78 14.78 0.67
CA LEU A 59 -31.55 15.49 0.38
C LEU A 59 -30.93 14.90 -0.89
N ALA A 60 -30.71 15.75 -1.89
CA ALA A 60 -30.11 15.35 -3.15
C ALA A 60 -29.10 16.39 -3.61
N ALA A 61 -28.00 15.95 -4.22
CA ALA A 61 -27.09 16.87 -4.90
C ALA A 61 -27.90 17.68 -5.93
N ALA A 62 -27.66 19.00 -6.01
CA ALA A 62 -28.45 19.91 -6.82
C ALA A 62 -28.58 19.43 -8.28
N GLU A 63 -27.47 18.93 -8.83
CA GLU A 63 -27.37 18.35 -10.18
C GLU A 63 -28.21 17.08 -10.39
N LEU A 64 -28.52 16.33 -9.33
CA LEU A 64 -29.34 15.11 -9.37
C LEU A 64 -30.81 15.36 -9.05
N GLY A 65 -31.14 16.59 -8.67
CA GLY A 65 -32.45 16.96 -8.20
C GLY A 65 -33.61 16.65 -9.16
N PRO A 66 -33.50 16.90 -10.48
CA PRO A 66 -34.55 16.54 -11.43
C PRO A 66 -34.85 15.03 -11.48
N ALA A 67 -33.84 14.17 -11.36
CA ALA A 67 -34.05 12.73 -11.31
C ALA A 67 -34.70 12.28 -10.00
N GLU A 68 -34.38 12.94 -8.89
CA GLU A 68 -35.05 12.70 -7.61
C GLU A 68 -36.54 13.06 -7.68
N ASP A 69 -36.91 14.15 -8.36
CA ASP A 69 -38.32 14.50 -8.58
C ASP A 69 -39.06 13.47 -9.43
N LEU A 70 -38.42 12.96 -10.49
CA LEU A 70 -39.00 11.91 -11.33
C LEU A 70 -39.20 10.61 -10.54
N ALA A 71 -38.21 10.22 -9.73
CA ALA A 71 -38.30 9.04 -8.86
C ALA A 71 -39.43 9.18 -7.83
N ALA A 72 -39.52 10.34 -7.18
CA ALA A 72 -40.60 10.65 -6.25
C ALA A 72 -41.98 10.61 -6.95
N GLY A 73 -42.09 11.22 -8.12
CA GLY A 73 -43.30 11.24 -8.94
C GLY A 73 -43.87 9.86 -9.24
N PHE A 74 -43.01 8.88 -9.54
CA PHE A 74 -43.42 7.49 -9.74
C PHE A 74 -44.09 6.86 -8.51
N LEU A 75 -43.68 7.27 -7.30
CA LEU A 75 -44.30 6.85 -6.04
C LEU A 75 -45.56 7.67 -5.70
N GLY A 76 -46.03 8.51 -6.61
CA GLY A 76 -47.18 9.40 -6.41
C GLY A 76 -46.87 10.66 -5.60
N LEU A 77 -45.60 10.94 -5.32
CA LEU A 77 -45.17 12.12 -4.60
C LEU A 77 -45.15 13.33 -5.54
N VAL A 78 -45.78 14.43 -5.12
CA VAL A 78 -45.84 15.69 -5.86
C VAL A 78 -44.81 16.66 -5.24
N PRO A 79 -43.85 17.18 -6.01
CA PRO A 79 -42.89 18.16 -5.50
C PRO A 79 -43.60 19.47 -5.14
N ASP A 80 -43.13 20.12 -4.07
CA ASP A 80 -43.55 21.50 -3.76
C ASP A 80 -43.07 22.44 -4.88
N ALA A 81 -43.89 23.46 -5.21
CA ALA A 81 -43.61 24.38 -6.31
C ALA A 81 -42.45 25.38 -6.03
N ALA A 82 -41.96 25.42 -4.80
CA ALA A 82 -40.86 26.30 -4.42
C ALA A 82 -39.51 25.71 -4.86
N GLU A 83 -38.56 26.58 -5.17
CA GLU A 83 -37.20 26.16 -5.51
C GLU A 83 -36.54 25.47 -4.30
N PRO A 84 -35.95 24.26 -4.47
CA PRO A 84 -35.31 23.53 -3.37
C PRO A 84 -34.14 24.30 -2.75
N PRO A 85 -34.17 24.63 -1.44
CA PRO A 85 -33.07 25.35 -0.81
C PRO A 85 -31.81 24.49 -0.72
N VAL A 86 -30.65 25.12 -0.93
CA VAL A 86 -29.34 24.54 -0.64
C VAL A 86 -29.13 24.49 0.88
N VAL A 87 -28.87 23.31 1.42
CA VAL A 87 -28.70 23.06 2.86
C VAL A 87 -27.26 22.81 3.29
N GLY A 88 -26.34 22.70 2.33
CA GLY A 88 -24.91 22.50 2.58
C GLY A 88 -24.19 21.94 1.37
N LEU A 89 -22.94 21.54 1.57
CA LEU A 89 -22.15 20.78 0.60
C LEU A 89 -22.21 19.30 0.97
N GLY A 90 -22.51 18.46 -0.01
CA GLY A 90 -22.46 17.00 0.08
C GLY A 90 -21.37 16.43 -0.84
N GLN A 91 -21.08 15.14 -0.65
CA GLN A 91 -20.19 14.42 -1.54
C GLN A 91 -20.92 14.09 -2.85
N ARG A 92 -20.33 14.45 -4.01
CA ARG A 92 -20.81 14.02 -5.33
C ARG A 92 -20.82 12.50 -5.39
N GLN A 93 -22.00 11.92 -5.55
CA GLN A 93 -22.18 10.49 -5.75
C GLN A 93 -22.30 10.19 -7.25
N ALA A 94 -21.61 9.14 -7.70
CA ALA A 94 -21.79 8.65 -9.06
C ALA A 94 -23.21 8.09 -9.20
N LEU A 95 -23.92 8.51 -10.25
CA LEU A 95 -25.27 8.06 -10.56
C LEU A 95 -25.31 6.52 -10.73
N GLY A 96 -26.04 5.86 -9.82
CA GLY A 96 -26.35 4.44 -9.87
C GLY A 96 -27.64 4.15 -10.64
N PHE A 97 -28.07 2.89 -10.67
CA PHE A 97 -29.41 2.54 -11.13
C PHE A 97 -30.38 2.62 -9.93
N PRO A 98 -31.56 3.24 -10.08
CA PRO A 98 -32.18 3.75 -11.31
C PRO A 98 -31.87 5.21 -11.67
N GLU A 99 -31.20 5.97 -10.80
CA GLU A 99 -31.06 7.43 -10.93
C GLU A 99 -30.38 7.85 -12.24
N TRP A 100 -29.37 7.11 -12.69
CA TRP A 100 -28.71 7.33 -13.97
C TRP A 100 -29.69 7.28 -15.14
N VAL A 101 -30.62 6.32 -15.13
CA VAL A 101 -31.65 6.22 -16.17
C VAL A 101 -32.57 7.43 -16.13
N LEU A 102 -33.00 7.86 -14.94
CA LEU A 102 -33.91 8.99 -14.80
C LEU A 102 -33.27 10.31 -15.28
N VAL A 103 -31.95 10.44 -15.18
CA VAL A 103 -31.21 11.59 -15.74
C VAL A 103 -31.00 11.48 -17.25
N HIS A 104 -30.54 10.33 -17.74
CA HIS A 104 -30.03 10.19 -19.10
C HIS A 104 -31.06 9.66 -20.11
N HIS A 105 -32.06 8.93 -19.64
CA HIS A 105 -33.14 8.31 -20.42
C HIS A 105 -34.50 8.45 -19.70
N PRO A 106 -34.95 9.69 -19.41
CA PRO A 106 -36.18 9.94 -18.65
C PRO A 106 -37.42 9.30 -19.29
N GLU A 107 -37.45 9.15 -20.61
CA GLU A 107 -38.49 8.47 -21.37
C GLU A 107 -38.69 7.00 -20.95
N ASP A 108 -37.62 6.33 -20.54
CA ASP A 108 -37.63 4.95 -20.10
C ASP A 108 -37.63 4.82 -18.56
N GLY A 109 -37.73 5.93 -17.83
CA GLY A 109 -37.67 5.97 -16.37
C GLY A 109 -38.67 5.05 -15.66
N HIS A 110 -39.87 4.88 -16.22
CA HIS A 110 -40.88 3.94 -15.69
C HIS A 110 -40.38 2.49 -15.70
N HIS A 111 -39.65 2.08 -16.75
CA HIS A 111 -39.07 0.74 -16.85
C HIS A 111 -37.98 0.52 -15.78
N ALA A 112 -37.18 1.55 -15.49
CA ALA A 112 -36.13 1.44 -14.46
C ALA A 112 -36.73 1.34 -13.05
N LEU A 113 -37.73 2.17 -12.76
CA LEU A 113 -38.40 2.18 -11.46
C LEU A 113 -39.20 0.90 -11.19
N ALA A 114 -39.74 0.27 -12.23
CA ALA A 114 -40.44 -1.02 -12.12
C ALA A 114 -39.53 -2.17 -11.63
N VAL A 115 -38.20 -2.06 -11.81
CA VAL A 115 -37.23 -3.09 -11.40
C VAL A 115 -36.79 -2.95 -9.93
N VAL A 116 -36.94 -1.76 -9.33
CA VAL A 116 -36.46 -1.45 -7.97
C VAL A 116 -36.99 -2.42 -6.90
N PRO A 117 -38.28 -2.77 -6.84
CA PRO A 117 -38.79 -3.69 -5.82
C PRO A 117 -38.18 -5.10 -5.90
N GLU A 118 -37.77 -5.52 -7.10
CA GLU A 118 -37.10 -6.81 -7.30
C GLU A 118 -35.63 -6.75 -6.89
N LEU A 119 -34.93 -5.63 -7.15
CA LEU A 119 -33.59 -5.38 -6.60
C LEU A 119 -33.59 -5.34 -5.07
N ASP A 120 -34.61 -4.76 -4.43
CA ASP A 120 -34.76 -4.79 -2.96
C ASP A 120 -34.98 -6.20 -2.43
N ARG A 121 -35.63 -7.07 -3.22
CA ARG A 121 -35.77 -8.49 -2.90
C ARG A 121 -34.43 -9.22 -3.03
N VAL A 122 -33.67 -8.95 -4.10
CA VAL A 122 -32.31 -9.46 -4.29
C VAL A 122 -31.42 -9.07 -3.10
N ALA A 123 -31.42 -7.80 -2.71
CA ALA A 123 -30.63 -7.29 -1.60
C ALA A 123 -30.90 -8.05 -0.29
N ARG A 124 -32.18 -8.27 0.05
CA ARG A 124 -32.59 -9.04 1.24
C ARG A 124 -32.17 -10.51 1.19
N GLN A 125 -32.06 -11.09 -0.01
CA GLN A 125 -31.69 -12.49 -0.21
C GLN A 125 -30.17 -12.70 -0.34
N ALA A 126 -29.41 -11.69 -0.74
CA ALA A 126 -28.01 -11.80 -1.10
C ALA A 126 -27.14 -12.47 -0.04
N LYS A 127 -27.40 -12.21 1.26
CA LYS A 127 -26.65 -12.82 2.37
C LYS A 127 -26.96 -14.31 2.58
N ASN A 128 -28.25 -14.67 2.61
CA ASN A 128 -28.70 -16.00 3.05
C ASN A 128 -28.94 -16.97 1.88
N LYS A 129 -29.20 -16.44 0.68
CA LYS A 129 -29.47 -17.20 -0.55
C LYS A 129 -28.73 -16.57 -1.73
N PRO A 130 -27.39 -16.44 -1.68
CA PRO A 130 -26.62 -15.67 -2.65
C PRO A 130 -26.79 -16.18 -4.08
N LYS A 131 -26.86 -17.50 -4.28
CA LYS A 131 -27.04 -18.09 -5.61
C LYS A 131 -28.41 -17.76 -6.20
N ALA A 132 -29.48 -17.89 -5.42
CA ALA A 132 -30.82 -17.53 -5.87
C ALA A 132 -30.96 -16.03 -6.17
N ALA A 133 -30.32 -15.18 -5.35
CA ALA A 133 -30.26 -13.74 -5.60
C ALA A 133 -29.52 -13.43 -6.91
N LEU A 134 -28.42 -14.13 -7.19
CA LEU A 134 -27.65 -13.96 -8.44
C LEU A 134 -28.46 -14.41 -9.66
N ASP A 135 -29.18 -15.53 -9.55
CA ASP A 135 -30.03 -16.03 -10.63
C ASP A 135 -31.19 -15.06 -10.91
N ALA A 136 -31.80 -14.49 -9.87
CA ALA A 136 -32.79 -13.43 -10.02
C ALA A 136 -32.22 -12.18 -10.72
N CYS A 137 -30.96 -11.78 -10.45
CA CYS A 137 -30.30 -10.70 -11.20
C CYS A 137 -30.16 -11.05 -12.69
N HIS A 138 -29.80 -12.29 -13.02
CA HIS A 138 -29.69 -12.71 -14.43
C HIS A 138 -31.07 -12.73 -15.14
N GLU A 139 -32.12 -13.16 -14.46
CA GLU A 139 -33.49 -13.12 -15.00
C GLU A 139 -33.98 -11.69 -15.23
N LEU A 140 -33.72 -10.79 -14.28
CA LEU A 140 -34.00 -9.35 -14.42
C LEU A 140 -33.25 -8.75 -15.61
N ALA A 141 -31.94 -9.01 -15.70
CA ALA A 141 -31.14 -8.56 -16.82
C ALA A 141 -31.62 -9.14 -18.16
N GLY A 142 -32.06 -10.40 -18.21
CA GLY A 142 -32.63 -11.00 -19.42
C GLY A 142 -33.88 -10.25 -19.91
N ARG A 143 -34.77 -9.83 -19.00
CA ARG A 143 -35.93 -8.99 -19.35
C ARG A 143 -35.51 -7.61 -19.84
N LEU A 144 -34.55 -6.98 -19.15
CA LEU A 144 -34.02 -5.67 -19.55
C LEU A 144 -33.34 -5.72 -20.91
N ALA A 145 -32.56 -6.77 -21.21
CA ALA A 145 -31.86 -6.93 -22.48
C ALA A 145 -32.81 -6.95 -23.68
N ALA A 146 -34.01 -7.50 -23.52
CA ALA A 146 -35.02 -7.58 -24.58
C ALA A 146 -35.74 -6.25 -24.84
N ALA A 147 -35.87 -5.39 -23.82
CA ALA A 147 -36.67 -4.16 -23.90
C ALA A 147 -35.80 -2.89 -23.96
N VAL A 148 -34.86 -2.76 -23.02
CA VAL A 148 -34.06 -1.55 -22.75
C VAL A 148 -32.60 -1.94 -22.47
N PRO A 149 -31.87 -2.46 -23.48
CA PRO A 149 -30.51 -3.01 -23.29
C PRO A 149 -29.51 -1.98 -22.77
N HIS A 150 -29.75 -0.68 -22.99
CA HIS A 150 -28.91 0.40 -22.47
C HIS A 150 -28.95 0.53 -20.93
N PHE A 151 -29.88 -0.14 -20.24
CA PHE A 151 -29.89 -0.22 -18.77
C PHE A 151 -28.89 -1.22 -18.20
N LEU A 152 -28.50 -2.23 -18.99
CA LEU A 152 -27.75 -3.39 -18.49
C LEU A 152 -26.46 -3.01 -17.77
N PRO A 153 -25.62 -2.06 -18.26
CA PRO A 153 -24.37 -1.74 -17.58
C PRO A 153 -24.61 -1.18 -16.17
N VAL A 154 -25.48 -0.18 -16.05
CA VAL A 154 -25.79 0.46 -14.76
C VAL A 154 -26.57 -0.46 -13.83
N PHE A 155 -27.44 -1.32 -14.37
CA PHE A 155 -28.16 -2.34 -13.61
C PHE A 155 -27.20 -3.38 -13.01
N TYR A 156 -26.30 -3.93 -13.83
CA TYR A 156 -25.36 -4.95 -13.36
C TYR A 156 -24.39 -4.39 -12.32
N GLU A 157 -23.92 -3.15 -12.48
CA GLU A 157 -23.11 -2.47 -11.47
C GLU A 157 -23.87 -2.29 -10.15
N GLN A 158 -25.13 -1.88 -10.20
CA GLN A 158 -25.95 -1.75 -8.99
C GLN A 158 -26.21 -3.10 -8.33
N ALA A 159 -26.55 -4.13 -9.11
CA ALA A 159 -26.69 -5.50 -8.60
C ALA A 159 -25.39 -6.00 -7.97
N ALA A 160 -24.24 -5.65 -8.54
CA ALA A 160 -22.94 -6.00 -8.00
C ALA A 160 -22.67 -5.29 -6.65
N ARG A 161 -23.06 -4.02 -6.50
CA ARG A 161 -23.01 -3.31 -5.20
C ARG A 161 -23.84 -3.99 -4.11
N LEU A 162 -24.99 -4.56 -4.44
CA LEU A 162 -25.79 -5.34 -3.48
C LEU A 162 -25.02 -6.55 -2.93
N PHE A 163 -24.22 -7.21 -3.77
CA PHE A 163 -23.36 -8.31 -3.32
C PHE A 163 -22.14 -7.83 -2.53
N LEU A 164 -21.59 -6.66 -2.86
CA LEU A 164 -20.53 -6.04 -2.07
C LEU A 164 -21.00 -5.68 -0.66
N ALA A 165 -22.24 -5.22 -0.50
CA ALA A 165 -22.83 -4.90 0.81
C ALA A 165 -22.92 -6.10 1.75
N VAL A 166 -22.82 -7.33 1.22
CA VAL A 166 -22.76 -8.59 1.98
C VAL A 166 -21.41 -9.29 1.84
N GLU A 167 -20.37 -8.55 1.45
CA GLU A 167 -18.97 -9.00 1.31
C GLU A 167 -18.76 -10.16 0.31
N ASN A 168 -19.70 -10.36 -0.62
CA ASN A 168 -19.58 -11.38 -1.66
C ASN A 168 -18.89 -10.81 -2.91
N THR A 169 -17.57 -10.68 -2.81
CA THR A 169 -16.71 -10.13 -3.88
C THR A 169 -16.72 -10.97 -5.15
N THR A 170 -16.91 -12.30 -5.04
CA THR A 170 -16.96 -13.20 -6.20
C THR A 170 -18.13 -12.89 -7.13
N TYR A 171 -19.35 -12.74 -6.59
CA TYR A 171 -20.53 -12.45 -7.40
C TYR A 171 -20.55 -10.99 -7.85
N ALA A 172 -20.05 -10.06 -7.03
CA ALA A 172 -19.85 -8.68 -7.46
C ALA A 172 -18.90 -8.60 -8.68
N ALA A 173 -17.78 -9.32 -8.67
CA ALA A 173 -16.85 -9.38 -9.80
C ALA A 173 -17.51 -9.94 -11.07
N GLN A 174 -18.32 -11.00 -10.91
CA GLN A 174 -19.05 -11.60 -12.02
C GLN A 174 -20.03 -10.61 -12.66
N LEU A 175 -20.83 -9.91 -11.85
CA LEU A 175 -21.81 -8.93 -12.32
C LEU A 175 -21.13 -7.70 -12.93
N PHE A 176 -20.01 -7.24 -12.36
CA PHE A 176 -19.17 -6.21 -12.99
C PHE A 176 -18.70 -6.63 -14.38
N GLY A 177 -18.25 -7.88 -14.54
CA GLY A 177 -17.90 -8.44 -15.85
C GLY A 177 -19.09 -8.43 -16.82
N ARG A 178 -20.27 -8.81 -16.35
CA ARG A 178 -21.51 -8.78 -17.16
C ARG A 178 -21.91 -7.38 -17.61
N ALA A 179 -21.65 -6.34 -16.81
CA ALA A 179 -21.85 -4.96 -17.23
C ALA A 179 -21.01 -4.63 -18.47
N ARG A 180 -19.74 -5.03 -18.46
CA ARG A 180 -18.80 -4.83 -19.60
C ARG A 180 -19.16 -5.70 -20.81
N ASP A 181 -19.58 -6.94 -20.57
CA ASP A 181 -20.07 -7.83 -21.64
C ASP A 181 -21.29 -7.23 -22.33
N ALA A 182 -22.22 -6.63 -21.57
CA ALA A 182 -23.41 -6.00 -22.12
C ALA A 182 -23.08 -4.77 -22.99
N GLU A 183 -22.13 -3.93 -22.55
CA GLU A 183 -21.64 -2.80 -23.36
C GLU A 183 -21.11 -3.29 -24.71
N ALA A 184 -20.26 -4.31 -24.70
CA ALA A 184 -19.67 -4.88 -25.92
C ALA A 184 -20.71 -5.58 -26.80
N GLN A 185 -21.60 -6.40 -26.21
CA GLN A 185 -22.61 -7.17 -26.93
C GLN A 185 -23.64 -6.29 -27.63
N HIS A 186 -24.02 -5.17 -27.00
CA HIS A 186 -25.06 -4.28 -27.50
C HIS A 186 -24.49 -3.01 -28.18
N GLY A 187 -23.16 -2.88 -28.28
CA GLY A 187 -22.51 -1.71 -28.90
C GLY A 187 -22.84 -0.39 -28.19
N LEU A 188 -22.98 -0.43 -26.86
CA LEU A 188 -23.38 0.73 -26.07
C LEU A 188 -22.20 1.71 -25.93
N ALA A 189 -22.53 3.01 -25.90
CA ALA A 189 -21.53 4.04 -25.59
C ALA A 189 -21.02 3.86 -24.15
N VAL A 190 -19.69 3.91 -24.00
CA VAL A 190 -19.02 3.80 -22.70
C VAL A 190 -18.55 5.18 -22.28
N ASP A 191 -19.05 5.64 -21.13
CA ASP A 191 -18.48 6.80 -20.43
C ASP A 191 -17.22 6.34 -19.68
N GLU A 192 -16.04 6.70 -20.21
CA GLU A 192 -14.75 6.28 -19.64
C GLU A 192 -14.48 6.89 -18.26
N ASP A 193 -14.97 8.10 -17.96
CA ASP A 193 -14.77 8.72 -16.65
C ASP A 193 -15.60 8.01 -15.58
N ARG A 194 -16.85 7.66 -15.93
CA ARG A 194 -17.70 6.81 -15.09
C ARG A 194 -17.11 5.42 -14.92
N LEU A 195 -16.64 4.80 -16.00
CA LEU A 195 -16.04 3.46 -15.95
C LEU A 195 -14.79 3.43 -15.07
N ASP A 196 -13.92 4.45 -15.14
CA ASP A 196 -12.75 4.58 -14.27
C ASP A 196 -13.13 4.64 -12.79
N ALA A 197 -14.18 5.41 -12.48
CA ALA A 197 -14.67 5.55 -11.12
C ALA A 197 -15.24 4.23 -10.57
N VAL A 198 -16.10 3.54 -11.36
CA VAL A 198 -16.67 2.25 -10.95
C VAL A 198 -15.60 1.16 -10.89
N PHE A 199 -14.64 1.14 -11.83
CA PHE A 199 -13.53 0.20 -11.75
C PHE A 199 -12.75 0.40 -10.44
N LEU A 200 -12.42 1.65 -10.09
CA LEU A 200 -11.68 1.95 -8.87
C LEU A 200 -12.49 1.56 -7.63
N GLU A 201 -13.78 1.89 -7.57
CA GLU A 201 -14.71 1.49 -6.50
C GLU A 201 -14.60 -0.03 -6.23
N PHE A 202 -14.77 -0.83 -7.28
CA PHE A 202 -14.77 -2.30 -7.18
C PHE A 202 -13.37 -2.88 -6.93
N ALA A 203 -12.32 -2.24 -7.42
CA ALA A 203 -10.95 -2.66 -7.14
C ALA A 203 -10.60 -2.48 -5.65
N LEU A 204 -10.95 -1.34 -5.05
CA LEU A 204 -10.60 -1.02 -3.66
C LEU A 204 -11.27 -1.92 -2.63
N VAL A 205 -12.47 -2.44 -2.94
CA VAL A 205 -13.16 -3.46 -2.11
C VAL A 205 -12.73 -4.90 -2.42
N GLY A 206 -11.71 -5.09 -3.27
CA GLY A 206 -11.15 -6.40 -3.58
C GLY A 206 -11.98 -7.26 -4.54
N ALA A 207 -13.00 -6.69 -5.20
CA ALA A 207 -13.82 -7.43 -6.16
C ALA A 207 -13.10 -7.64 -7.50
N LEU A 208 -12.19 -6.75 -7.88
CA LEU A 208 -11.46 -6.87 -9.14
C LEU A 208 -10.03 -7.39 -8.88
N PRO A 209 -9.73 -8.67 -9.20
CA PRO A 209 -8.37 -9.16 -9.12
C PRO A 209 -7.49 -8.47 -10.16
N VAL A 210 -6.19 -8.43 -9.90
CA VAL A 210 -5.18 -7.77 -10.74
C VAL A 210 -5.26 -8.18 -12.22
N LYS A 211 -5.62 -9.44 -12.53
CA LYS A 211 -5.80 -9.92 -13.91
C LYS A 211 -6.83 -9.14 -14.72
N VAL A 212 -7.81 -8.50 -14.06
CA VAL A 212 -8.84 -7.68 -14.72
C VAL A 212 -8.23 -6.39 -15.28
N LEU A 213 -7.12 -5.88 -14.70
CA LEU A 213 -6.42 -4.70 -15.20
C LEU A 213 -5.91 -4.90 -16.63
N THR A 214 -5.43 -6.10 -16.98
CA THR A 214 -5.00 -6.41 -18.34
C THR A 214 -6.17 -6.37 -19.32
N GLY A 215 -7.34 -6.89 -18.93
CA GLY A 215 -8.55 -6.81 -19.74
C GLY A 215 -8.99 -5.35 -19.93
N TYR A 216 -8.99 -4.57 -18.86
CA TYR A 216 -9.32 -3.15 -18.89
C TYR A 216 -8.36 -2.36 -19.79
N ALA A 217 -7.04 -2.56 -19.68
CA ALA A 217 -6.05 -1.90 -20.54
C ALA A 217 -6.27 -2.20 -22.03
N LYS A 218 -6.61 -3.45 -22.37
CA LYS A 218 -6.94 -3.85 -23.75
C LYS A 218 -8.23 -3.19 -24.25
N ALA A 219 -9.28 -3.20 -23.43
CA ALA A 219 -10.56 -2.59 -23.78
C ALA A 219 -10.42 -1.07 -23.97
N LEU A 220 -9.69 -0.41 -23.09
CA LEU A 220 -9.36 1.01 -23.18
C LEU A 220 -8.60 1.33 -24.48
N SER A 221 -7.58 0.54 -24.83
CA SER A 221 -6.83 0.72 -26.10
C SER A 221 -7.68 0.58 -27.36
N ALA A 222 -8.82 -0.13 -27.27
CA ALA A 222 -9.72 -0.34 -28.39
C ALA A 222 -10.75 0.80 -28.56
N ARG A 223 -10.98 1.59 -27.51
CA ARG A 223 -12.02 2.63 -27.48
C ARG A 223 -11.48 4.05 -27.56
N VAL A 224 -10.28 4.31 -27.04
CA VAL A 224 -9.68 5.66 -27.03
C VAL A 224 -8.32 5.69 -27.72
N GLY A 225 -7.85 6.90 -28.03
CA GLY A 225 -6.54 7.12 -28.65
C GLY A 225 -5.37 6.67 -27.75
N PRO A 226 -4.19 6.32 -28.31
CA PRO A 226 -3.09 5.74 -27.53
C PRO A 226 -2.58 6.60 -26.36
N GLU A 227 -2.48 7.92 -26.53
CA GLU A 227 -2.06 8.85 -25.48
C GLU A 227 -3.05 8.86 -24.31
N GLU A 228 -4.35 8.96 -24.62
CA GLU A 228 -5.41 8.95 -23.63
C GLU A 228 -5.50 7.60 -22.91
N ALA A 229 -5.34 6.48 -23.63
CA ALA A 229 -5.33 5.15 -23.03
C ALA A 229 -4.18 5.01 -22.01
N HIS A 230 -2.98 5.50 -22.35
CA HIS A 230 -1.85 5.50 -21.44
C HIS A 230 -2.11 6.38 -20.21
N ALA A 231 -2.56 7.63 -20.40
CA ALA A 231 -2.82 8.56 -19.31
C ALA A 231 -3.89 8.05 -18.33
N ARG A 232 -5.01 7.53 -18.85
CA ARG A 232 -6.09 6.94 -18.05
C ARG A 232 -5.62 5.71 -17.27
N PHE A 233 -4.86 4.83 -17.90
CA PHE A 233 -4.37 3.61 -17.25
C PHE A 233 -3.36 3.92 -16.13
N VAL A 234 -2.45 4.88 -16.34
CA VAL A 234 -1.54 5.38 -15.30
C VAL A 234 -2.33 5.95 -14.13
N ARG A 235 -3.27 6.87 -14.40
CA ARG A 235 -4.14 7.48 -13.38
C ARG A 235 -4.90 6.44 -12.57
N LEU A 236 -5.44 5.41 -13.22
CA LEU A 236 -6.13 4.31 -12.54
C LEU A 236 -5.19 3.52 -11.62
N CYS A 237 -3.99 3.19 -12.09
CA CYS A 237 -3.00 2.45 -11.30
C CYS A 237 -2.54 3.24 -10.07
N VAL A 238 -2.24 4.53 -10.24
CA VAL A 238 -1.87 5.44 -9.15
C VAL A 238 -3.02 5.54 -8.14
N ARG A 239 -4.26 5.77 -8.59
CA ARG A 239 -5.44 5.84 -7.70
C ARG A 239 -5.71 4.53 -6.95
N ARG A 240 -5.52 3.37 -7.59
CA ARG A 240 -5.59 2.06 -6.90
C ARG A 240 -4.59 2.00 -5.75
N THR A 241 -3.36 2.46 -5.99
CA THR A 241 -2.30 2.42 -4.97
C THR A 241 -2.49 3.48 -3.89
N ALA A 242 -2.96 4.67 -4.24
CA ALA A 242 -3.35 5.69 -3.28
C ALA A 242 -4.51 5.22 -2.38
N GLY A 243 -5.45 4.43 -2.93
CA GLY A 243 -6.52 3.78 -2.16
C GLY A 243 -6.08 2.54 -1.35
N GLY A 244 -4.77 2.24 -1.31
CA GLY A 244 -4.20 1.23 -0.43
C GLY A 244 -3.82 -0.09 -1.11
N LEU A 245 -4.09 -0.30 -2.39
CA LEU A 245 -3.73 -1.57 -3.05
C LEU A 245 -2.27 -1.55 -3.53
N PRO A 246 -1.46 -2.59 -3.27
CA PRO A 246 -0.10 -2.63 -3.78
C PRO A 246 -0.07 -2.58 -5.33
N PRO A 247 0.95 -1.93 -5.91
CA PRO A 247 1.12 -1.92 -7.36
C PRO A 247 1.48 -3.32 -7.87
N SER A 248 1.19 -3.58 -9.15
CA SER A 248 1.29 -4.90 -9.75
C SER A 248 2.29 -4.95 -10.90
N ALA A 249 3.11 -6.01 -10.95
CA ALA A 249 4.02 -6.25 -12.07
C ALA A 249 3.28 -6.51 -13.40
N GLN A 250 2.06 -7.07 -13.34
CA GLN A 250 1.22 -7.23 -14.53
C GLN A 250 0.74 -5.88 -15.07
N ALA A 251 0.39 -4.94 -14.19
CA ALA A 251 0.02 -3.59 -14.58
C ALA A 251 1.21 -2.84 -15.22
N ALA A 252 2.43 -3.06 -14.71
CA ALA A 252 3.65 -2.50 -15.30
C ALA A 252 3.86 -2.94 -16.76
N THR A 253 3.57 -4.20 -17.09
CA THR A 253 3.65 -4.70 -18.48
C THR A 253 2.67 -3.96 -19.40
N GLU A 254 1.43 -3.76 -18.95
CA GLU A 254 0.41 -3.03 -19.71
C GLU A 254 0.75 -1.55 -19.86
N LEU A 255 1.27 -0.92 -18.80
CA LEU A 255 1.74 0.47 -18.84
C LEU A 255 2.80 0.67 -19.91
N ARG A 256 3.82 -0.20 -19.97
CA ARG A 256 4.86 -0.14 -21.01
C ARG A 256 4.29 -0.37 -22.41
N ARG A 257 3.32 -1.27 -22.56
CA ARG A 257 2.64 -1.52 -23.84
C ARG A 257 1.90 -0.28 -24.33
N LEU A 258 1.13 0.36 -23.44
CA LEU A 258 0.38 1.59 -23.74
C LEU A 258 1.31 2.77 -24.02
N ALA A 259 2.38 2.95 -23.24
CA ALA A 259 3.37 4.00 -23.44
C ALA A 259 4.02 3.91 -24.83
N ARG A 260 4.38 2.70 -25.28
CA ARG A 260 4.93 2.48 -26.62
C ARG A 260 3.90 2.80 -27.72
N ALA A 261 2.64 2.42 -27.52
CA ALA A 261 1.57 2.74 -28.46
C ALA A 261 1.33 4.26 -28.56
N ALA A 262 1.53 4.99 -27.46
CA ALA A 262 1.51 6.46 -27.39
C ALA A 262 2.78 7.14 -27.92
N GLY A 263 3.75 6.38 -28.48
CA GLY A 263 4.99 6.95 -28.99
C GLY A 263 6.00 7.41 -27.92
N ILE A 264 5.77 7.09 -26.64
CA ILE A 264 6.70 7.46 -25.56
C ILE A 264 7.90 6.52 -25.60
N THR A 265 9.09 7.08 -25.87
CA THR A 265 10.32 6.32 -26.03
C THR A 265 11.03 6.04 -24.71
N GLY A 266 11.76 4.91 -24.65
CA GLY A 266 12.58 4.54 -23.49
C GLY A 266 11.74 4.18 -22.26
N ASN A 267 12.20 4.58 -21.09
CA ASN A 267 11.53 4.34 -19.80
C ASN A 267 10.94 5.62 -19.19
N ARG A 268 10.74 6.70 -19.96
CA ARG A 268 10.25 7.99 -19.44
C ARG A 268 8.88 7.86 -18.76
N ALA A 269 7.91 7.27 -19.44
CA ALA A 269 6.57 7.03 -18.88
C ALA A 269 6.60 6.21 -17.59
N GLU A 270 7.51 5.23 -17.52
CA GLU A 270 7.67 4.38 -16.35
C GLU A 270 8.31 5.14 -15.19
N GLN A 271 9.28 6.03 -15.46
CA GLN A 271 9.84 6.92 -14.45
C GLN A 271 8.77 7.85 -13.87
N ASP A 272 7.96 8.48 -14.73
CA ASP A 272 6.92 9.42 -14.30
C ASP A 272 5.84 8.70 -13.45
N TYR A 273 5.45 7.48 -13.84
CA TYR A 273 4.59 6.61 -13.03
C TYR A 273 5.22 6.24 -11.66
N LEU A 274 6.51 5.91 -11.62
CA LEU A 274 7.19 5.60 -10.37
C LEU A 274 7.28 6.81 -9.44
N ALA A 275 7.49 8.02 -9.98
CA ALA A 275 7.53 9.25 -9.20
C ALA A 275 6.20 9.51 -8.45
N GLU A 276 5.06 9.20 -9.07
CA GLU A 276 3.75 9.27 -8.42
C GLU A 276 3.52 8.18 -7.36
N LEU A 277 4.12 6.99 -7.55
CA LEU A 277 3.91 5.86 -6.66
C LEU A 277 4.81 5.87 -5.42
N LEU A 278 6.08 6.29 -5.54
CA LEU A 278 7.04 6.18 -4.43
C LEU A 278 6.56 6.84 -3.12
N PRO A 279 5.88 8.01 -3.13
CA PRO A 279 5.36 8.62 -1.91
C PRO A 279 4.18 7.87 -1.27
N LEU A 280 3.56 6.92 -1.98
CA LEU A 280 2.35 6.23 -1.51
C LEU A 280 2.72 5.06 -0.58
N PRO A 281 2.19 4.98 0.65
CA PRO A 281 2.53 3.92 1.60
C PRO A 281 2.28 2.50 1.10
N ALA A 282 1.28 2.30 0.25
CA ALA A 282 0.95 0.99 -0.32
C ALA A 282 2.02 0.47 -1.30
N THR A 283 2.88 1.34 -1.84
CA THR A 283 3.97 0.98 -2.74
C THR A 283 4.99 0.09 -2.06
N LEU A 284 5.27 0.29 -0.77
CA LEU A 284 6.17 -0.58 0.00
C LEU A 284 5.70 -2.04 0.02
N ARG A 285 4.39 -2.30 -0.08
CA ARG A 285 3.84 -3.67 -0.11
C ARG A 285 3.92 -4.35 -1.47
N ALA A 286 4.54 -3.72 -2.47
CA ALA A 286 4.75 -4.33 -3.77
C ALA A 286 5.63 -5.59 -3.65
N ALA A 287 5.29 -6.63 -4.42
CA ALA A 287 6.06 -7.87 -4.44
C ALA A 287 7.45 -7.65 -5.05
N TYR A 288 8.42 -8.51 -4.70
CA TYR A 288 9.78 -8.49 -5.24
C TYR A 288 9.82 -8.38 -6.78
N GLY A 289 8.96 -9.15 -7.47
CA GLY A 289 8.89 -9.13 -8.94
C GLY A 289 8.52 -7.76 -9.53
N TRP A 290 7.79 -6.92 -8.78
CA TRP A 290 7.48 -5.54 -9.19
C TRP A 290 8.72 -4.64 -9.09
N TRP A 291 9.41 -4.65 -7.95
CA TRP A 291 10.66 -3.91 -7.75
C TRP A 291 11.72 -4.31 -8.80
N LYS A 292 11.91 -5.62 -8.99
CA LYS A 292 12.83 -6.15 -9.99
C LYS A 292 12.47 -5.69 -11.41
N ALA A 293 11.19 -5.70 -11.76
CA ALA A 293 10.74 -5.25 -13.07
C ALA A 293 11.01 -3.76 -13.30
N HIS A 294 10.95 -2.93 -12.25
CA HIS A 294 11.11 -1.48 -12.31
C HIS A 294 12.53 -0.97 -12.03
N ARG A 295 13.47 -1.85 -11.64
CA ARG A 295 14.86 -1.50 -11.24
C ARG A 295 15.50 -0.46 -12.16
N THR A 296 15.51 -0.71 -13.47
CA THR A 296 16.16 0.19 -14.45
C THR A 296 15.49 1.56 -14.53
N ALA A 297 14.16 1.62 -14.49
CA ALA A 297 13.43 2.87 -14.50
C ALA A 297 13.61 3.64 -13.19
N LEU A 298 13.64 2.94 -12.06
CA LEU A 298 13.85 3.53 -10.74
C LEU A 298 15.22 4.20 -10.61
N ILE A 299 16.28 3.51 -11.06
CA ILE A 299 17.64 4.07 -11.10
C ILE A 299 17.70 5.29 -12.04
N ALA A 300 17.08 5.20 -13.22
CA ALA A 300 17.05 6.31 -14.16
C ALA A 300 16.30 7.53 -13.61
N LEU A 301 15.17 7.30 -12.91
CA LEU A 301 14.40 8.34 -12.25
C LEU A 301 15.25 9.04 -11.18
N ALA A 302 15.88 8.29 -10.27
CA ALA A 302 16.70 8.86 -9.21
C ALA A 302 17.99 9.55 -9.70
N ARG A 303 18.47 9.19 -10.90
CA ARG A 303 19.55 9.94 -11.57
C ARG A 303 19.06 11.25 -12.20
N ARG A 304 17.83 11.26 -12.70
CA ARG A 304 17.18 12.43 -13.31
C ARG A 304 16.72 13.45 -12.28
N GLU A 305 16.16 12.97 -11.16
CA GLU A 305 15.53 13.75 -10.11
C GLU A 305 16.20 13.47 -8.76
N PRO A 306 17.11 14.35 -8.31
CA PRO A 306 17.86 14.13 -7.08
C PRO A 306 17.00 13.93 -5.83
N ALA A 307 15.88 14.66 -5.70
CA ALA A 307 14.92 14.50 -4.59
C ALA A 307 14.35 13.07 -4.46
N VAL A 308 14.32 12.29 -5.55
CA VAL A 308 13.91 10.88 -5.49
C VAL A 308 14.92 10.05 -4.71
N ARG A 309 16.21 10.41 -4.69
CA ARG A 309 17.23 9.70 -3.87
C ARG A 309 16.91 9.78 -2.38
N GLY A 310 16.52 10.95 -1.88
CA GLY A 310 16.07 11.10 -0.50
C GLY A 310 14.83 10.23 -0.23
N THR A 311 13.88 10.24 -1.16
CA THR A 311 12.68 9.36 -1.08
C THR A 311 13.06 7.88 -1.03
N LEU A 312 14.04 7.43 -1.83
CA LEU A 312 14.52 6.05 -1.78
C LEU A 312 15.20 5.72 -0.44
N LEU A 313 15.84 6.67 0.23
CA LEU A 313 16.44 6.40 1.55
C LEU A 313 15.37 6.35 2.66
N GLU A 314 14.28 7.09 2.52
CA GLU A 314 13.14 7.00 3.45
C GLU A 314 12.41 5.65 3.35
N LEU A 315 12.31 5.12 2.12
CA LEU A 315 11.64 3.87 1.88
C LEU A 315 12.47 2.68 2.39
N MET A 316 11.79 1.77 3.10
CA MET A 316 12.35 0.50 3.52
C MET A 316 11.42 -0.63 3.06
N PRO A 317 11.72 -1.29 1.93
CA PRO A 317 10.92 -2.42 1.48
C PRO A 317 10.79 -3.46 2.61
N PRO A 318 9.61 -4.08 2.77
CA PRO A 318 9.31 -4.91 3.93
C PRO A 318 10.30 -6.05 4.07
N GLY A 319 10.86 -6.15 5.28
CA GLY A 319 11.74 -7.23 5.69
C GLY A 319 11.09 -8.60 5.61
N GLY A 320 11.77 -9.57 5.02
CA GLY A 320 11.30 -10.95 4.94
C GLY A 320 11.80 -11.72 3.72
N ASP A 321 12.09 -10.99 2.65
CA ASP A 321 12.74 -11.52 1.45
C ASP A 321 14.18 -10.98 1.37
N GLY A 322 15.16 -11.89 1.44
CA GLY A 322 16.58 -11.52 1.36
C GLY A 322 16.91 -10.88 0.02
N ASP A 323 16.33 -11.42 -1.06
CA ASP A 323 16.58 -10.97 -2.43
C ASP A 323 16.12 -9.53 -2.65
N LEU A 324 15.05 -9.11 -1.97
CA LEU A 324 14.54 -7.73 -2.05
C LEU A 324 15.49 -6.74 -1.35
N THR A 325 16.09 -7.14 -0.23
CA THR A 325 17.04 -6.29 0.49
C THR A 325 18.31 -6.08 -0.33
N ASP A 326 18.79 -7.14 -0.98
CA ASP A 326 19.98 -7.12 -1.82
C ASP A 326 19.74 -6.24 -3.07
N LEU A 327 18.60 -6.46 -3.76
CA LEU A 327 18.15 -5.60 -4.86
C LEU A 327 18.02 -4.13 -4.43
N TRP A 328 17.51 -3.86 -3.23
CA TRP A 328 17.31 -2.51 -2.74
C TRP A 328 18.64 -1.77 -2.55
N LEU A 329 19.62 -2.44 -1.94
CA LEU A 329 20.95 -1.86 -1.75
C LEU A 329 21.64 -1.57 -3.10
N GLU A 330 21.51 -2.45 -4.08
CA GLU A 330 21.99 -2.21 -5.44
C GLU A 330 21.32 -0.98 -6.09
N VAL A 331 20.00 -0.82 -5.92
CA VAL A 331 19.27 0.34 -6.43
C VAL A 331 19.78 1.64 -5.79
N LEU A 332 19.98 1.65 -4.48
CA LEU A 332 20.50 2.82 -3.77
C LEU A 332 21.90 3.19 -4.23
N GLU A 333 22.78 2.20 -4.45
CA GLU A 333 24.14 2.43 -4.93
C GLU A 333 24.14 2.91 -6.39
N GLU A 334 23.46 2.21 -7.30
CA GLU A 334 23.46 2.57 -8.72
C GLU A 334 22.71 3.88 -9.02
N SER A 335 21.73 4.24 -8.20
CA SER A 335 21.03 5.54 -8.31
C SER A 335 21.87 6.72 -7.80
N GLY A 336 22.93 6.45 -7.02
CA GLY A 336 23.72 7.46 -6.32
C GLY A 336 23.10 7.94 -5.01
N ALA A 337 22.02 7.30 -4.51
CA ALA A 337 21.39 7.68 -3.25
C ALA A 337 22.32 7.49 -2.05
N THR A 338 23.18 6.46 -2.09
CA THR A 338 24.17 6.19 -1.02
C THR A 338 25.19 7.31 -0.84
N ALA A 339 25.39 8.20 -1.82
CA ALA A 339 26.29 9.34 -1.70
C ALA A 339 25.90 10.26 -0.52
N SER A 340 24.60 10.43 -0.26
CA SER A 340 24.10 11.28 0.83
C SER A 340 24.26 10.66 2.23
N LEU A 341 24.49 9.34 2.30
CA LEU A 341 24.84 8.65 3.53
C LEU A 341 26.32 8.86 3.91
N VAL A 342 27.14 9.30 2.95
CA VAL A 342 28.58 9.55 3.12
C VAL A 342 28.85 11.06 3.22
N ASP A 343 28.29 11.85 2.31
CA ASP A 343 28.51 13.29 2.20
C ASP A 343 27.34 14.10 2.78
N ALA A 344 27.58 14.73 3.93
CA ALA A 344 26.63 15.62 4.59
C ALA A 344 26.39 16.95 3.83
N GLY A 345 27.23 17.28 2.86
CA GLY A 345 27.15 18.49 2.04
C GLY A 345 26.10 18.41 0.93
N LEU A 346 25.49 17.26 0.68
CA LEU A 346 24.43 17.12 -0.33
C LEU A 346 23.14 17.85 0.08
N PRO A 347 22.33 18.30 -0.91
CA PRO A 347 21.06 18.97 -0.67
C PRO A 347 20.14 18.19 0.28
N ALA A 348 19.37 18.90 1.10
CA ALA A 348 18.49 18.28 2.09
C ALA A 348 17.48 17.28 1.50
N GLU A 349 16.99 17.55 0.29
CA GLU A 349 16.07 16.69 -0.45
C GLU A 349 16.66 15.36 -0.91
N GLU A 350 17.99 15.25 -1.00
CA GLU A 350 18.67 13.99 -1.33
C GLU A 350 19.02 13.16 -0.10
N ARG A 351 18.92 13.76 1.10
CA ARG A 351 19.35 13.15 2.36
C ARG A 351 18.20 12.40 3.03
N CYS A 352 18.57 11.39 3.81
CA CYS A 352 17.65 10.75 4.73
C CYS A 352 17.38 11.65 5.95
N THR A 353 16.13 11.72 6.37
CA THR A 353 15.61 12.61 7.43
C THR A 353 16.21 12.29 8.79
N ASP A 354 16.45 11.02 9.09
CA ASP A 354 17.05 10.56 10.35
C ASP A 354 18.54 10.21 10.23
N GLY A 355 19.18 10.68 9.16
CA GLY A 355 20.61 10.58 8.93
C GLY A 355 21.10 9.19 8.55
N THR A 356 22.41 9.06 8.47
CA THR A 356 23.09 7.81 8.10
C THR A 356 22.89 6.73 9.17
N SER A 357 22.97 7.11 10.45
CA SER A 357 22.74 6.24 11.60
C SER A 357 21.31 5.70 11.62
N GLY A 358 20.31 6.57 11.43
CA GLY A 358 18.91 6.15 11.38
C GLY A 358 18.63 5.21 10.22
N TRP A 359 19.13 5.54 9.02
CA TRP A 359 19.02 4.67 7.84
C TRP A 359 19.62 3.27 8.09
N LEU A 360 20.83 3.20 8.64
CA LEU A 360 21.51 1.92 8.89
C LEU A 360 20.73 1.05 9.90
N GLU A 361 20.19 1.66 10.95
CA GLU A 361 19.34 0.97 11.93
C GLU A 361 18.06 0.43 11.30
N ARG A 362 17.37 1.23 10.47
CA ARG A 362 16.16 0.77 9.76
C ARG A 362 16.47 -0.33 8.76
N PHE A 363 17.56 -0.20 8.00
CA PHE A 363 17.99 -1.21 7.02
C PHE A 363 18.31 -2.55 7.69
N HIS A 364 19.09 -2.50 8.77
CA HIS A 364 19.41 -3.70 9.56
C HIS A 364 18.14 -4.33 10.15
N ALA A 365 17.26 -3.54 10.77
CA ALA A 365 16.01 -4.04 11.34
C ALA A 365 15.10 -4.69 10.28
N ALA A 366 14.99 -4.09 9.09
CA ALA A 366 14.22 -4.66 7.99
C ALA A 366 14.83 -5.98 7.49
N ARG A 367 16.15 -6.02 7.24
CA ARG A 367 16.83 -7.23 6.76
C ARG A 367 16.61 -8.44 7.67
N HIS A 368 16.59 -8.21 8.98
CA HIS A 368 16.49 -9.25 10.01
C HIS A 368 15.08 -9.44 10.60
N GLY A 369 14.06 -8.76 10.06
CA GLY A 369 12.68 -8.88 10.55
C GLY A 369 11.94 -10.17 10.15
N GLY A 370 12.55 -11.05 9.34
CA GLY A 370 11.90 -12.25 8.81
C GLY A 370 12.72 -13.54 8.96
N TRP A 371 12.20 -14.63 8.39
CA TRP A 371 12.83 -15.94 8.45
C TRP A 371 13.79 -16.17 7.28
N GLY A 372 14.82 -16.98 7.53
CA GLY A 372 15.76 -17.43 6.50
C GLY A 372 17.19 -16.98 6.77
N ARG A 373 18.08 -17.36 5.86
CA ARG A 373 19.50 -17.02 5.89
C ARG A 373 19.71 -15.55 5.52
N ARG A 374 20.52 -14.81 6.28
CA ARG A 374 20.85 -13.40 6.06
C ARG A 374 22.34 -13.17 6.36
N PRO A 375 23.24 -13.69 5.52
CA PRO A 375 24.65 -13.35 5.65
C PRO A 375 24.85 -11.84 5.45
N SER A 376 25.95 -11.34 6.02
CA SER A 376 26.40 -9.96 5.85
C SER A 376 26.57 -9.65 4.37
N LEU A 377 26.16 -8.45 3.96
CA LEU A 377 26.27 -8.00 2.57
C LEU A 377 27.58 -7.26 2.36
N PRO A 378 28.48 -7.72 1.45
CA PRO A 378 29.71 -7.01 1.17
C PRO A 378 29.48 -5.54 0.77
N ALA A 379 28.48 -5.28 -0.08
CA ALA A 379 28.10 -3.93 -0.48
C ALA A 379 27.65 -3.04 0.71
N LEU A 380 27.06 -3.63 1.76
CA LEU A 380 26.70 -2.89 2.97
C LEU A 380 27.94 -2.55 3.79
N LEU A 381 28.86 -3.51 3.94
CA LEU A 381 30.13 -3.30 4.64
C LEU A 381 30.95 -2.20 3.96
N ASP A 382 31.06 -2.25 2.62
CA ASP A 382 31.75 -1.22 1.82
C ASP A 382 31.10 0.17 1.97
N LEU A 383 29.76 0.23 2.04
CA LEU A 383 29.02 1.47 2.29
C LEU A 383 29.31 2.02 3.69
N VAL A 384 29.29 1.16 4.71
CA VAL A 384 29.55 1.55 6.11
C VAL A 384 31.00 2.04 6.27
N GLU A 385 31.96 1.41 5.61
CA GLU A 385 33.36 1.85 5.61
C GLU A 385 33.51 3.25 4.99
N ARG A 386 32.86 3.51 3.84
CA ARG A 386 32.83 4.85 3.24
C ARG A 386 32.12 5.88 4.12
N ALA A 387 31.06 5.47 4.83
CA ALA A 387 30.26 6.34 5.69
C ALA A 387 30.81 6.49 7.13
N ALA A 388 32.00 5.94 7.43
CA ALA A 388 32.51 5.84 8.79
C ALA A 388 32.65 7.19 9.52
N ASP A 389 33.15 8.22 8.84
CA ASP A 389 33.27 9.57 9.40
C ASP A 389 31.90 10.16 9.76
N ARG A 390 30.91 9.94 8.88
CA ARG A 390 29.55 10.42 9.08
C ARG A 390 28.88 9.71 10.26
N LEU A 391 29.02 8.39 10.33
CA LEU A 391 28.52 7.58 11.44
C LEU A 391 29.16 7.97 12.77
N ARG A 392 30.48 8.22 12.82
CA ARG A 392 31.15 8.71 14.04
C ARG A 392 30.64 10.09 14.47
N ALA A 393 30.43 10.99 13.52
CA ALA A 393 29.89 12.32 13.80
C ALA A 393 28.47 12.26 14.35
N GLU A 394 27.58 11.48 13.73
CA GLU A 394 26.20 11.29 14.19
C GLU A 394 26.11 10.55 15.52
N ALA A 395 26.98 9.55 15.77
CA ALA A 395 27.03 8.84 17.04
C ALA A 395 27.50 9.71 18.23
N SER A 396 28.12 10.86 17.96
CA SER A 396 28.53 11.81 19.00
C SER A 396 27.39 12.76 19.43
N ALA A 397 26.21 12.66 18.80
CA ALA A 397 25.07 13.49 19.13
C ALA A 397 24.44 13.09 20.49
N PRO A 398 23.91 14.05 21.28
CA PRO A 398 23.35 13.76 22.62
C PRO A 398 22.19 12.74 22.64
N ASP A 399 21.43 12.63 21.55
CA ASP A 399 20.34 11.66 21.40
C ASP A 399 20.83 10.24 21.05
N ARG A 400 22.14 10.06 20.86
CA ARG A 400 22.81 8.81 20.45
C ARG A 400 23.81 8.31 21.50
N GLU A 401 23.70 8.72 22.77
CA GLU A 401 24.60 8.30 23.86
C GLU A 401 24.74 6.78 23.99
N THR A 402 23.68 6.03 23.70
CA THR A 402 23.70 4.56 23.74
C THR A 402 24.34 3.91 22.51
N GLY A 403 24.77 4.68 21.51
CA GLY A 403 25.27 4.16 20.24
C GLY A 403 24.19 3.63 19.29
N LEU A 404 24.62 3.08 18.16
CA LEU A 404 23.75 2.54 17.11
C LEU A 404 23.01 1.29 17.58
N ARG A 405 21.70 1.24 17.30
CA ARG A 405 20.79 0.12 17.62
C ARG A 405 20.87 -0.97 16.55
N ILE A 406 22.05 -1.57 16.41
CA ILE A 406 22.30 -2.72 15.53
C ILE A 406 22.25 -4.00 16.37
N GLY A 407 21.39 -4.93 15.97
CA GLY A 407 21.23 -6.20 16.66
C GLY A 407 22.38 -7.18 16.39
N VAL A 408 22.44 -8.27 17.18
CA VAL A 408 23.53 -9.25 17.13
C VAL A 408 23.51 -10.18 15.90
N GLN A 409 22.54 -10.01 15.00
CA GLN A 409 22.31 -10.93 13.88
C GLN A 409 23.36 -10.82 12.76
N ASP A 410 23.98 -9.65 12.55
CA ASP A 410 24.99 -9.40 11.52
C ASP A 410 26.39 -9.24 12.15
N VAL A 411 27.12 -10.35 12.23
CA VAL A 411 28.39 -10.42 12.97
C VAL A 411 29.51 -9.63 12.28
N ASP A 412 29.59 -9.67 10.94
CA ASP A 412 30.60 -8.89 10.21
C ASP A 412 30.30 -7.39 10.29
N LEU A 413 29.03 -6.98 10.24
CA LEU A 413 28.67 -5.57 10.42
C LEU A 413 29.06 -5.05 11.81
N LEU A 414 28.80 -5.82 12.87
CA LEU A 414 29.18 -5.44 14.22
C LEU A 414 30.70 -5.31 14.39
N ASP A 415 31.46 -6.30 13.89
CA ASP A 415 32.92 -6.22 13.93
C ASP A 415 33.45 -5.02 13.14
N LEU A 416 32.86 -4.71 11.97
CA LEU A 416 33.21 -3.53 11.20
C LEU A 416 32.96 -2.23 11.99
N LEU A 417 31.75 -2.04 12.53
CA LEU A 417 31.39 -0.85 13.30
C LEU A 417 32.34 -0.63 14.49
N LEU A 418 32.61 -1.70 15.26
CA LEU A 418 33.54 -1.65 16.39
C LEU A 418 34.97 -1.35 15.94
N SER A 419 35.42 -1.92 14.83
CA SER A 419 36.77 -1.68 14.28
C SER A 419 36.97 -0.24 13.81
N LEU A 420 35.89 0.41 13.37
CA LEU A 420 35.87 1.82 12.95
C LEU A 420 35.68 2.78 14.13
N GLY A 421 35.56 2.27 15.35
CA GLY A 421 35.31 3.08 16.56
C GLY A 421 33.92 3.69 16.59
N ILE A 422 32.94 3.10 15.91
CA ILE A 422 31.54 3.56 15.91
C ILE A 422 30.82 2.90 17.09
N PRO A 423 30.29 3.67 18.05
CA PRO A 423 29.57 3.12 19.20
C PRO A 423 28.34 2.32 18.77
N VAL A 424 28.22 1.10 19.28
CA VAL A 424 27.04 0.23 19.13
C VAL A 424 26.41 0.03 20.50
N ALA A 425 25.08 0.03 20.53
CA ALA A 425 24.30 -0.22 21.73
C ALA A 425 24.57 -1.59 22.32
N ASP A 426 24.43 -1.67 23.64
CA ASP A 426 24.60 -2.91 24.38
C ASP A 426 23.61 -3.95 23.84
N PRO A 427 24.04 -5.21 23.65
CA PRO A 427 23.12 -6.27 23.27
C PRO A 427 22.11 -6.44 24.41
N GLU A 428 20.82 -6.20 24.15
CA GLU A 428 19.76 -6.19 25.17
C GLU A 428 19.86 -7.38 26.15
N GLU A 429 19.89 -7.08 27.46
CA GLU A 429 19.84 -8.09 28.52
C GLU A 429 18.43 -8.72 28.63
N ASP A 430 18.37 -9.93 29.21
CA ASP A 430 17.23 -10.87 29.25
C ASP A 430 15.90 -10.36 29.89
N GLY A 431 15.69 -9.06 30.07
CA GLY A 431 14.56 -8.46 30.80
C GLY A 431 13.46 -7.78 29.97
N ALA A 432 13.66 -7.50 28.67
CA ALA A 432 12.66 -6.83 27.85
C ALA A 432 11.52 -7.80 27.47
N LYS A 433 10.49 -7.85 28.33
CA LYS A 433 9.22 -8.54 28.07
C LYS A 433 8.56 -7.96 26.83
N GLN A 434 8.64 -8.66 25.70
CA GLN A 434 7.51 -9.05 24.82
C GLN A 434 8.01 -9.49 23.42
N ARG A 435 7.70 -10.73 23.05
CA ARG A 435 7.50 -11.19 21.65
C ARG A 435 8.66 -11.04 20.65
N ARG A 436 9.91 -11.32 21.03
CA ARG A 436 11.00 -11.55 20.05
C ARG A 436 11.43 -13.01 20.05
N HIS A 437 11.72 -13.56 18.86
CA HIS A 437 12.07 -14.97 18.71
C HIS A 437 13.47 -15.22 19.31
N HIS A 438 13.77 -16.44 19.78
CA HIS A 438 15.10 -16.80 20.34
C HIS A 438 16.28 -16.43 19.42
N ARG A 439 16.05 -16.31 18.11
CA ARG A 439 17.04 -15.90 17.10
C ARG A 439 17.49 -14.45 17.23
N ASP A 440 16.68 -13.58 17.84
CA ASP A 440 16.97 -12.15 17.97
C ASP A 440 17.99 -11.85 19.08
N ARG A 441 18.33 -12.85 19.89
CA ARG A 441 19.22 -12.73 21.07
C ARG A 441 20.59 -13.37 20.88
N ASN A 442 20.77 -14.09 19.79
CA ASN A 442 21.97 -14.90 19.53
C ASN A 442 22.69 -14.38 18.29
N MET A 443 24.01 -14.40 18.33
CA MET A 443 24.81 -14.15 17.13
C MET A 443 24.52 -15.21 16.07
N ASN A 444 24.35 -14.77 14.82
CA ASN A 444 24.14 -15.70 13.72
C ASN A 444 25.48 -16.22 13.16
N LEU A 445 26.17 -17.01 13.98
CA LEU A 445 27.48 -17.56 13.64
C LEU A 445 27.44 -18.54 12.46
N ALA A 446 26.28 -19.16 12.20
CA ALA A 446 26.10 -20.04 11.05
C ALA A 446 26.09 -19.25 9.74
N ASP A 447 25.38 -18.12 9.69
CA ASP A 447 25.33 -17.28 8.50
C ASP A 447 26.67 -16.60 8.22
N TRP A 448 27.33 -16.12 9.28
CA TRP A 448 28.71 -15.64 9.23
C TRP A 448 29.63 -16.71 8.66
N ALA A 449 29.64 -17.91 9.24
CA ALA A 449 30.50 -19.01 8.81
C ALA A 449 30.29 -19.35 7.33
N ALA A 450 29.05 -19.35 6.86
CA ALA A 450 28.70 -19.66 5.48
C ALA A 450 28.91 -18.49 4.49
N GLY A 451 29.19 -17.26 4.95
CA GLY A 451 29.46 -16.11 4.07
C GLY A 451 30.83 -16.24 3.40
N ASP A 452 31.01 -15.71 2.18
CA ASP A 452 32.27 -15.88 1.43
C ASP A 452 33.40 -14.92 1.88
N ALA A 453 33.03 -13.71 2.32
CA ALA A 453 33.95 -12.65 2.75
C ALA A 453 33.76 -12.35 4.25
N ARG A 454 34.28 -13.22 5.11
CA ARG A 454 34.16 -13.13 6.57
C ARG A 454 35.23 -12.21 7.15
N ARG A 455 34.87 -11.41 8.16
CA ARG A 455 35.83 -10.66 8.96
C ARG A 455 36.47 -11.54 10.03
N ASP A 456 37.62 -11.09 10.53
CA ASP A 456 38.42 -11.81 11.54
C ASP A 456 37.85 -11.74 12.96
N LEU A 457 36.79 -10.93 13.17
CA LEU A 457 36.07 -10.74 14.43
C LEU A 457 36.92 -10.16 15.58
N VAL A 458 38.04 -9.51 15.28
CA VAL A 458 38.99 -9.02 16.29
C VAL A 458 38.39 -7.89 17.13
N ALA A 459 37.66 -6.96 16.52
CA ALA A 459 37.07 -5.84 17.23
C ALA A 459 35.87 -6.30 18.07
N LEU A 460 35.06 -7.21 17.53
CA LEU A 460 34.00 -7.87 18.28
C LEU A 460 34.56 -8.66 19.47
N ALA A 461 35.67 -9.36 19.28
CA ALA A 461 36.37 -10.04 20.36
C ALA A 461 37.02 -9.08 21.37
N ALA A 462 37.36 -7.85 21.02
CA ALA A 462 37.86 -6.89 22.00
C ALA A 462 36.73 -6.39 22.95
N ASP A 463 35.49 -6.37 22.47
CA ASP A 463 34.33 -5.88 23.24
C ASP A 463 33.67 -6.99 24.07
N ARG A 464 33.80 -6.90 25.40
CA ARG A 464 33.26 -7.90 26.33
C ARG A 464 31.73 -7.91 26.41
N ARG A 465 31.05 -6.82 26.02
CA ARG A 465 29.58 -6.71 26.08
C ARG A 465 28.90 -7.77 25.23
N PHE A 466 29.54 -8.19 24.14
CA PHE A 466 29.00 -9.16 23.18
C PHE A 466 29.28 -10.63 23.56
N ARG A 467 30.05 -10.90 24.62
CA ARG A 467 30.39 -12.27 25.03
C ARG A 467 29.19 -13.15 25.35
N PRO A 468 28.18 -12.71 26.13
CA PRO A 468 27.03 -13.55 26.42
C PRO A 468 26.27 -13.96 25.16
N ALA A 469 26.15 -13.06 24.18
CA ALA A 469 25.48 -13.35 22.90
C ALA A 469 26.26 -14.38 22.06
N PHE A 470 27.59 -14.28 22.03
CA PHE A 470 28.45 -15.28 21.40
C PHE A 470 28.30 -16.65 22.08
N GLN A 471 28.38 -16.71 23.41
CA GLN A 471 28.29 -17.96 24.16
C GLN A 471 26.94 -18.66 23.96
N ARG A 472 25.83 -17.93 24.00
CA ARG A 472 24.49 -18.48 23.69
C ARG A 472 24.43 -19.07 22.29
N ALA A 473 25.05 -18.41 21.30
CA ALA A 473 25.13 -18.93 19.94
C ALA A 473 26.03 -20.19 19.86
N ALA A 474 27.17 -20.20 20.55
CA ALA A 474 28.08 -21.34 20.60
C ALA A 474 27.43 -22.59 21.21
N TYR A 475 26.67 -22.43 22.30
CA TYR A 475 25.90 -23.53 22.92
C TYR A 475 24.81 -24.10 22.00
N ALA A 476 24.33 -23.35 21.02
CA ALA A 476 23.32 -23.83 20.07
C ALA A 476 23.89 -24.79 19.02
N PHE A 477 25.21 -24.86 18.82
CA PHE A 477 25.86 -25.85 17.97
C PHE A 477 26.00 -27.19 18.70
N ASN A 478 24.88 -27.91 18.86
CA ASN A 478 24.83 -29.21 19.52
C ASN A 478 24.82 -30.41 18.55
N ASP A 479 24.68 -30.19 17.24
CA ASP A 479 24.67 -31.24 16.21
C ASP A 479 26.01 -31.32 15.46
N ALA A 480 26.59 -32.53 15.44
CA ALA A 480 27.91 -32.83 14.92
C ALA A 480 28.06 -32.58 13.40
N HIS A 481 26.98 -32.58 12.62
CA HIS A 481 27.06 -32.50 11.16
C HIS A 481 26.95 -31.07 10.59
N THR A 482 26.20 -30.17 11.23
CA THR A 482 25.99 -28.80 10.74
C THR A 482 26.80 -27.75 11.52
N GLY A 483 27.09 -27.98 12.81
CA GLY A 483 27.86 -27.04 13.63
C GLY A 483 29.38 -27.16 13.49
N ALA A 484 29.89 -28.33 13.09
CA ALA A 484 31.33 -28.58 13.06
C ALA A 484 32.09 -27.70 12.05
N ASP A 485 31.50 -27.40 10.89
CA ASP A 485 32.13 -26.53 9.91
C ASP A 485 32.15 -25.07 10.37
N ALA A 486 31.03 -24.58 10.92
CA ALA A 486 30.96 -23.26 11.51
C ALA A 486 31.99 -23.10 12.63
N MET A 487 32.09 -24.07 13.55
CA MET A 487 33.08 -24.08 14.63
C MET A 487 34.52 -24.07 14.12
N ARG A 488 34.85 -24.84 13.08
CA ARG A 488 36.18 -24.79 12.45
C ARG A 488 36.50 -23.40 11.89
N ARG A 489 35.53 -22.77 11.22
CA ARG A 489 35.70 -21.41 10.68
C ARG A 489 35.85 -20.37 11.79
N ILE A 490 35.08 -20.49 12.88
CA ILE A 490 35.21 -19.65 14.07
C ILE A 490 36.61 -19.79 14.68
N ALA A 491 37.10 -21.03 14.83
CA ALA A 491 38.42 -21.30 15.40
C ALA A 491 39.58 -20.81 14.50
N ALA A 492 39.36 -20.70 13.20
CA ALA A 492 40.33 -20.16 12.25
C ALA A 492 40.39 -18.63 12.25
N ALA A 493 39.28 -17.95 12.54
CA ALA A 493 39.23 -16.50 12.65
C ALA A 493 39.93 -16.02 13.94
N PRO A 494 40.86 -15.05 13.90
CA PRO A 494 41.61 -14.58 15.06
C PRO A 494 40.75 -14.21 16.28
N GLY A 495 39.72 -13.38 16.11
CA GLY A 495 38.80 -12.99 17.17
C GLY A 495 37.81 -14.10 17.55
N GLY A 496 37.36 -14.88 16.58
CA GLY A 496 36.53 -16.06 16.80
C GLY A 496 37.22 -17.08 17.71
N ARG A 497 38.50 -17.35 17.46
CA ARG A 497 39.36 -18.21 18.29
C ARG A 497 39.48 -17.71 19.73
N THR A 498 39.62 -16.41 19.94
CA THR A 498 39.69 -15.83 21.28
C THR A 498 38.39 -16.08 22.05
N MET A 499 37.25 -15.72 21.46
CA MET A 499 35.93 -15.92 22.10
C MET A 499 35.61 -17.41 22.31
N LEU A 500 35.97 -18.26 21.35
CA LEU A 500 35.79 -19.72 21.44
C LEU A 500 36.65 -20.31 22.57
N THR A 501 37.90 -19.86 22.71
CA THR A 501 38.81 -20.32 23.77
C THR A 501 38.26 -20.00 25.14
N GLU A 502 37.80 -18.76 25.36
CA GLU A 502 37.18 -18.34 26.61
C GLU A 502 35.93 -19.18 26.94
N TRP A 503 35.04 -19.38 25.96
CA TRP A 503 33.85 -20.21 26.13
C TRP A 503 34.20 -21.67 26.44
N MET A 504 35.16 -22.28 25.76
CA MET A 504 35.59 -23.65 26.01
C MET A 504 36.18 -23.82 27.41
N GLN A 505 36.93 -22.83 27.91
CA GLN A 505 37.43 -22.84 29.29
C GLN A 505 36.29 -22.84 30.31
N GLU A 506 35.24 -22.04 30.07
CA GLU A 506 34.05 -21.99 30.92
C GLU A 506 33.27 -23.32 30.89
N VAL A 507 33.09 -23.92 29.71
CA VAL A 507 32.46 -25.24 29.56
C VAL A 507 33.26 -26.31 30.29
N ALA A 508 34.59 -26.32 30.12
CA ALA A 508 35.47 -27.28 30.79
C ALA A 508 35.38 -27.14 32.32
N ALA A 509 35.44 -25.92 32.85
CA ALA A 509 35.34 -25.64 34.29
C ALA A 509 33.98 -26.09 34.87
N ARG A 510 32.88 -25.92 34.13
CA ARG A 510 31.55 -26.39 34.54
C ARG A 510 31.38 -27.90 34.48
N SER A 511 32.14 -28.58 33.61
CA SER A 511 32.07 -30.05 33.48
C SER A 511 32.87 -30.80 34.54
N THR A 512 33.80 -30.11 35.21
CA THR A 512 34.68 -30.67 36.25
C THR A 512 34.32 -30.20 37.66
N ALA A 513 33.35 -29.29 37.79
CA ALA A 513 32.70 -28.87 39.04
C ALA A 513 31.43 -29.69 39.27
#